data_AF-A0A7X8E6M2-F1
#
_entry.id   AF-A0A7X8E6M2-F1
#
_cell.length_a   1.000
_cell.length_b   1.000
_cell.length_c   1.000
_cell.angle_alpha   90.00
_cell.angle_beta   90.00
_cell.angle_gamma   90.00
#
_symmetry.space_group_name_H-M   'P 1'
#
loop_
_entity.id
_entity.type
_entity.pdbx_description
1 polymer ?
#
loop_
_entity_poly.entity_id
_entity_poly.type
_entity_poly.pdbx_seq_one_letter_code
_entity_poly.pdbx_strand_id
1 'polypeptide(L)'
;MIKRLGLLVLVVALIGVIFTGCGNEDADTSTDGTAEVEVGELQDGHYLVKMPVSDHGNYPMAQMEVKDGEIASFNYAEILATEGEEKSEDNYNYPEGLEVIKNLNDQFNDKKDLDEIDFDAVSGATHTKEGFKEVVNQLLEKASKGETYEPVYTDGEYTAEADEASHGWLAEVKVVVRDGQIVGIDYAEVAVEDTESSKVVFDDDNKPVMGTDDQPKTEPVEVKAGDKKSVENYAYLDSFDVVKGAQKQIIDNNGTENLDLDGITGATNTRTTMVELVEKALEGAK
;
A
#
# COMPACT_ATOMS: atom_id res chain seq x y z
N MET A 1 16.04 38.20 -60.86
CA MET A 1 16.22 38.56 -59.45
C MET A 1 16.92 37.42 -58.73
N ILE A 2 18.01 37.75 -58.00
CA ILE A 2 18.58 37.04 -56.82
C ILE A 2 19.17 35.63 -57.09
N LYS A 3 20.48 35.51 -57.39
CA LYS A 3 21.62 35.24 -56.46
C LYS A 3 21.42 33.93 -55.65
N ARG A 4 22.08 32.83 -56.03
CA ARG A 4 23.45 32.38 -55.67
C ARG A 4 23.52 31.60 -54.34
N LEU A 5 24.01 30.36 -54.47
CA LEU A 5 25.04 29.70 -53.65
C LEU A 5 24.62 29.08 -52.32
N GLY A 6 25.00 27.81 -52.11
CA GLY A 6 25.00 27.18 -50.79
C GLY A 6 25.07 25.65 -50.82
N LEU A 7 26.26 25.12 -51.08
CA LEU A 7 26.65 23.73 -50.82
C LEU A 7 26.50 23.46 -49.30
N LEU A 8 25.85 22.36 -48.88
CA LEU A 8 25.93 21.91 -47.50
C LEU A 8 26.31 20.42 -47.46
N VAL A 9 27.50 20.22 -46.90
CA VAL A 9 28.22 18.96 -46.74
C VAL A 9 27.64 18.20 -45.54
N LEU A 10 27.43 16.91 -45.77
CA LEU A 10 27.11 15.88 -44.79
C LEU A 10 28.26 15.73 -43.78
N VAL A 11 27.99 15.86 -42.48
CA VAL A 11 28.87 15.38 -41.40
C VAL A 11 28.03 14.52 -40.47
N VAL A 12 28.09 13.21 -40.69
CA VAL A 12 27.63 12.20 -39.74
C VAL A 12 28.77 12.01 -38.74
N ALA A 13 28.58 12.47 -37.50
CA ALA A 13 29.50 12.21 -36.40
C ALA A 13 29.06 10.95 -35.64
N LEU A 14 30.02 10.06 -35.45
CA LEU A 14 29.92 8.70 -34.94
C LEU A 14 30.54 8.65 -33.54
N ILE A 15 29.75 8.44 -32.48
CA ILE A 15 30.19 8.13 -31.10
C ILE A 15 29.00 7.40 -30.45
N GLY A 16 29.06 6.23 -29.82
CA GLY A 16 30.13 5.32 -29.41
C GLY A 16 29.51 4.46 -28.29
N VAL A 17 29.22 3.20 -28.56
CA VAL A 17 28.67 2.25 -27.57
C VAL A 17 29.81 1.80 -26.65
N ILE A 18 29.65 1.96 -25.34
CA ILE A 18 30.52 1.33 -24.34
C ILE A 18 29.64 0.53 -23.38
N PHE A 19 29.75 -0.79 -23.50
CA PHE A 19 29.36 -1.76 -22.48
C PHE A 19 30.54 -1.97 -21.52
N THR A 20 30.33 -1.72 -20.23
CA THR A 20 31.04 -2.25 -19.04
C THR A 20 30.15 -1.83 -17.86
N GLY A 21 29.71 -2.64 -16.90
CA GLY A 21 30.19 -3.90 -16.34
C GLY A 21 29.91 -3.79 -14.83
N CYS A 22 29.32 -4.82 -14.21
CA CYS A 22 28.90 -4.86 -12.81
C CYS A 22 29.99 -4.42 -11.81
N GLY A 23 29.58 -3.65 -10.80
CA GLY A 23 30.35 -3.37 -9.58
C GLY A 23 29.37 -3.05 -8.47
N ASN A 24 29.30 -3.94 -7.48
CA ASN A 24 28.51 -3.84 -6.27
C ASN A 24 29.15 -2.79 -5.34
N GLU A 25 28.47 -1.68 -5.08
CA GLU A 25 28.83 -0.73 -4.02
C GLU A 25 27.59 -0.47 -3.17
N ASP A 26 27.76 -0.75 -1.88
CA ASP A 26 26.79 -0.51 -0.81
C ASP A 26 26.36 0.96 -0.80
N ALA A 27 25.07 1.21 -1.03
CA ALA A 27 24.49 2.54 -0.95
C ALA A 27 24.18 2.87 0.52
N ASP A 28 25.07 3.64 1.12
CA ASP A 28 24.81 4.47 2.30
C ASP A 28 23.82 5.58 1.90
N THR A 29 22.51 5.34 2.10
CA THR A 29 21.47 6.34 1.88
C THR A 29 21.32 7.22 3.12
N SER A 30 22.26 8.15 3.27
CA SER A 30 22.02 9.41 3.95
C SER A 30 22.12 10.53 2.92
N THR A 31 21.03 10.77 2.19
CA THR A 31 20.88 11.97 1.37
C THR A 31 19.72 12.77 1.93
N ASP A 32 20.08 13.65 2.87
CA ASP A 32 19.33 14.86 3.17
C ASP A 32 19.44 15.74 1.92
N GLY A 33 18.37 15.72 1.11
CA GLY A 33 18.35 16.28 -0.23
C GLY A 33 16.97 16.07 -0.84
N THR A 34 15.98 16.77 -0.30
CA THR A 34 14.77 17.11 -1.06
C THR A 34 15.22 17.83 -2.32
N ALA A 35 15.25 17.11 -3.44
CA ALA A 35 15.28 17.76 -4.73
C ALA A 35 14.00 18.60 -4.82
N GLU A 36 14.14 19.92 -4.85
CA GLU A 36 13.07 20.82 -5.26
C GLU A 36 12.53 20.31 -6.60
N VAL A 37 11.31 19.76 -6.57
CA VAL A 37 10.56 19.55 -7.79
C VAL A 37 10.14 20.95 -8.23
N GLU A 38 10.75 21.50 -9.29
CA GLU A 38 10.19 22.67 -9.96
C GLU A 38 8.81 22.27 -10.49
N VAL A 39 7.77 22.56 -9.70
CA VAL A 39 6.39 22.30 -10.08
C VAL A 39 6.04 23.32 -11.16
N GLY A 40 5.86 22.84 -12.39
CA GLY A 40 5.35 23.65 -13.49
C GLY A 40 3.92 24.12 -13.25
N GLU A 41 3.33 24.84 -14.21
CA GLU A 41 1.91 25.24 -14.12
C GLU A 41 1.01 24.01 -13.91
N LEU A 42 0.20 24.04 -12.84
CA LEU A 42 -0.71 22.94 -12.50
C LEU A 42 -1.81 22.82 -13.56
N GLN A 43 -2.04 21.61 -14.05
CA GLN A 43 -3.12 21.33 -14.99
C GLN A 43 -4.42 21.04 -14.23
N ASP A 44 -5.54 21.51 -14.75
CA ASP A 44 -6.86 21.23 -14.17
C ASP A 44 -7.18 19.74 -14.19
N GLY A 45 -7.81 19.26 -13.11
CA GLY A 45 -8.21 17.86 -13.00
C GLY A 45 -8.32 17.35 -11.58
N HIS A 46 -8.70 16.08 -11.47
CA HIS A 46 -8.65 15.32 -10.22
C HIS A 46 -7.40 14.47 -10.19
N TYR A 47 -6.73 14.42 -9.05
CA TYR A 47 -5.50 13.70 -8.83
C TYR A 47 -5.62 12.88 -7.56
N LEU A 48 -5.05 11.68 -7.58
CA LEU A 48 -5.04 10.77 -6.45
C LEU A 48 -3.66 10.12 -6.35
N VAL A 49 -3.14 10.06 -5.15
CA VAL A 49 -1.92 9.31 -4.81
C VAL A 49 -2.25 8.35 -3.69
N LYS A 50 -1.85 7.10 -3.88
CA LYS A 50 -1.93 6.02 -2.90
C LYS A 50 -0.52 5.49 -2.68
N MET A 51 -0.02 5.57 -1.45
CA MET A 51 1.30 5.04 -1.11
C MET A 51 1.22 3.53 -0.85
N PRO A 52 2.34 2.80 -0.96
CA PRO A 52 2.39 1.39 -0.63
C PRO A 52 2.00 1.10 0.83
N VAL A 53 1.38 -0.06 1.09
CA VAL A 53 1.05 -0.54 2.45
C VAL A 53 2.33 -0.67 3.28
N SER A 54 2.39 -0.04 4.45
CA SER A 54 3.53 -0.19 5.36
C SER A 54 3.53 -1.55 6.08
N ASP A 55 4.65 -1.88 6.72
CA ASP A 55 4.75 -3.07 7.59
C ASP A 55 3.80 -3.03 8.79
N HIS A 56 3.24 -1.84 9.09
CA HIS A 56 2.22 -1.63 10.12
C HIS A 56 0.79 -1.78 9.59
N GLY A 57 0.60 -2.25 8.35
CA GLY A 57 -0.72 -2.49 7.77
C GLY A 57 -1.55 -1.24 7.52
N ASN A 58 -0.89 -0.10 7.29
CA ASN A 58 -1.55 1.16 6.95
C ASN A 58 -0.73 1.95 5.92
N TYR A 59 -1.36 2.89 5.21
CA TYR A 59 -0.69 3.70 4.21
C TYR A 59 -1.33 5.09 4.01
N PRO A 60 -0.53 6.10 3.64
CA PRO A 60 -1.04 7.40 3.19
C PRO A 60 -1.78 7.35 1.85
N MET A 61 -2.87 8.09 1.75
CA MET A 61 -3.61 8.34 0.51
C MET A 61 -4.12 9.78 0.50
N ALA A 62 -4.07 10.44 -0.65
CA ALA A 62 -4.66 11.77 -0.78
C ALA A 62 -5.27 12.02 -2.15
N GLN A 63 -6.21 12.95 -2.15
CA GLN A 63 -6.91 13.45 -3.32
C GLN A 63 -6.71 14.96 -3.43
N MET A 64 -6.55 15.45 -4.66
CA MET A 64 -6.40 16.87 -4.96
C MET A 64 -7.19 17.23 -6.21
N GLU A 65 -7.90 18.35 -6.17
CA GLU A 65 -8.56 18.94 -7.35
C GLU A 65 -7.88 20.25 -7.72
N VAL A 66 -7.55 20.42 -9.00
CA VAL A 66 -7.02 21.66 -9.57
C VAL A 66 -8.05 22.27 -10.52
N LYS A 67 -8.31 23.57 -10.39
CA LYS A 67 -9.20 24.36 -11.25
C LYS A 67 -8.56 25.71 -11.56
N ASP A 68 -8.61 26.12 -12.83
CA ASP A 68 -8.01 27.36 -13.30
C ASP A 68 -6.51 27.48 -12.90
N GLY A 69 -5.80 26.35 -12.84
CA GLY A 69 -4.40 26.27 -12.40
C GLY A 69 -4.15 26.40 -10.90
N GLU A 70 -5.21 26.45 -10.07
CA GLU A 70 -5.13 26.57 -8.60
C GLU A 70 -5.68 25.31 -7.90
N ILE A 71 -5.13 24.98 -6.73
CA ILE A 71 -5.61 23.85 -5.92
C ILE A 71 -6.97 24.22 -5.29
N ALA A 72 -8.05 23.65 -5.82
CA ALA A 72 -9.41 23.88 -5.37
C ALA A 72 -9.75 23.09 -4.09
N SER A 73 -9.34 21.83 -4.00
CA SER A 73 -9.57 20.99 -2.82
C SER A 73 -8.44 19.99 -2.60
N PHE A 74 -8.25 19.59 -1.34
CA PHE A 74 -7.26 18.59 -0.94
C PHE A 74 -7.77 17.81 0.28
N ASN A 75 -7.60 16.49 0.25
CA ASN A 75 -7.88 15.60 1.37
C ASN A 75 -6.73 14.59 1.49
N TYR A 76 -6.17 14.46 2.69
CA TYR A 76 -5.18 13.46 3.06
C TYR A 76 -5.72 12.56 4.18
N ALA A 77 -5.58 11.26 4.02
CA ALA A 77 -5.90 10.26 5.03
C ALA A 77 -4.82 9.19 5.12
N GLU A 78 -4.77 8.51 6.27
CA GLU A 78 -4.03 7.25 6.39
C GLU A 78 -5.04 6.12 6.52
N ILE A 79 -4.91 5.11 5.67
CA ILE A 79 -5.86 4.01 5.52
C ILE A 79 -5.34 2.78 6.25
N LEU A 80 -6.19 2.08 6.99
CA LEU A 80 -5.92 0.75 7.54
C LEU A 80 -6.18 -0.31 6.46
N ALA A 81 -5.16 -1.07 6.07
CA ALA A 81 -5.20 -1.96 4.90
C ALA A 81 -6.12 -3.18 5.04
N THR A 82 -6.49 -3.55 6.27
CA THR A 82 -7.42 -4.66 6.52
C THR A 82 -8.86 -4.20 6.38
N GLU A 83 -9.23 -3.11 7.03
CA GLU A 83 -10.58 -2.57 7.06
C GLU A 83 -10.88 -1.67 5.84
N GLY A 84 -9.84 -1.12 5.23
CA GLY A 84 -9.87 -0.06 4.23
C GLY A 84 -10.27 1.31 4.78
N GLU A 85 -10.52 1.42 6.08
CA GLU A 85 -11.01 2.64 6.71
C GLU A 85 -9.89 3.66 6.93
N GLU A 86 -10.25 4.94 6.88
CA GLU A 86 -9.38 6.00 7.38
C GLU A 86 -9.14 5.81 8.88
N LYS A 87 -7.93 6.12 9.35
CA LYS A 87 -7.62 6.19 10.78
C LYS A 87 -8.52 7.21 11.46
N SER A 88 -9.17 6.78 12.53
CA SER A 88 -10.11 7.56 13.33
C SER A 88 -10.00 7.21 14.80
N GLU A 89 -10.68 7.97 15.67
CA GLU A 89 -10.73 7.66 17.11
C GLU A 89 -11.39 6.30 17.40
N ASP A 90 -12.23 5.80 16.49
CA ASP A 90 -12.96 4.54 16.65
C ASP A 90 -12.10 3.31 16.31
N ASN A 91 -11.11 3.45 15.43
CA ASN A 91 -10.31 2.32 14.91
C ASN A 91 -8.79 2.48 15.13
N TYR A 92 -8.30 3.62 15.63
CA TYR A 92 -6.88 3.88 15.79
C TYR A 92 -6.53 4.56 17.11
N ASN A 93 -5.90 3.81 18.03
CA ASN A 93 -5.58 4.26 19.38
C ASN A 93 -4.23 5.02 19.47
N TYR A 94 -4.10 6.10 18.69
CA TYR A 94 -2.97 7.04 18.81
C TYR A 94 -3.44 8.47 18.50
N PRO A 95 -4.02 9.17 19.49
CA PRO A 95 -4.65 10.48 19.32
C PRO A 95 -3.73 11.54 18.70
N GLU A 96 -2.45 11.54 19.06
CA GLU A 96 -1.47 12.48 18.53
C GLU A 96 -1.29 12.32 17.01
N GLY A 97 -1.34 11.09 16.51
CA GLY A 97 -1.30 10.84 15.06
C GLY A 97 -2.53 11.41 14.34
N LEU A 98 -3.72 11.25 14.93
CA LEU A 98 -4.96 11.80 14.37
C LEU A 98 -4.95 13.34 14.38
N GLU A 99 -4.42 13.95 15.43
CA GLU A 99 -4.25 15.40 15.51
C GLU A 99 -3.29 15.92 14.43
N VAL A 100 -2.17 15.21 14.18
CA VAL A 100 -1.23 15.54 13.09
C VAL A 100 -1.92 15.46 11.73
N ILE A 101 -2.66 14.37 11.43
CA ILE A 101 -3.40 14.23 10.15
C ILE A 101 -4.37 15.40 9.96
N LYS A 102 -5.14 15.74 10.99
CA LYS A 102 -6.09 16.86 10.94
C LYS A 102 -5.37 18.19 10.72
N ASN A 103 -4.31 18.45 11.47
CA ASN A 103 -3.54 19.68 11.39
C ASN A 103 -2.90 19.87 10.01
N LEU A 104 -2.35 18.81 9.41
CA LEU A 104 -1.76 18.86 8.06
C LEU A 104 -2.81 19.18 7.00
N ASN A 105 -3.99 18.56 7.07
CA ASN A 105 -5.10 18.87 6.18
C ASN A 105 -5.55 20.34 6.31
N ASP A 106 -5.69 20.83 7.54
CA ASP A 106 -6.10 22.22 7.79
C ASP A 106 -5.05 23.21 7.24
N GLN A 107 -3.77 22.99 7.55
CA GLN A 107 -2.68 23.86 7.10
C GLN A 107 -2.56 23.88 5.57
N PHE A 108 -2.58 22.71 4.93
CA PHE A 108 -2.39 22.66 3.48
C PHE A 108 -3.60 23.18 2.72
N ASN A 109 -4.82 23.02 3.25
CA ASN A 109 -5.99 23.65 2.63
C ASN A 109 -6.01 25.18 2.76
N ASP A 110 -5.38 25.75 3.79
CA ASP A 110 -5.23 27.21 3.95
C ASP A 110 -4.10 27.77 3.07
N LYS A 111 -2.94 27.13 3.11
CA LYS A 111 -1.70 27.64 2.50
C LYS A 111 -1.56 27.26 1.03
N LYS A 112 -2.02 26.06 0.64
CA LYS A 112 -1.86 25.48 -0.70
C LYS A 112 -0.40 25.40 -1.18
N ASP A 113 0.54 25.47 -0.25
CA ASP A 113 1.97 25.42 -0.48
C ASP A 113 2.60 24.53 0.61
N LEU A 114 3.37 23.54 0.19
CA LEU A 114 4.01 22.57 1.08
C LEU A 114 5.12 23.22 1.92
N ASP A 115 5.82 24.21 1.38
CA ASP A 115 6.93 24.89 2.05
C ASP A 115 6.45 25.83 3.15
N GLU A 116 5.18 26.24 3.10
CA GLU A 116 4.57 27.06 4.14
C GLU A 116 4.05 26.22 5.33
N ILE A 117 4.02 24.88 5.25
CA ILE A 117 3.49 24.02 6.30
C ILE A 117 4.43 23.99 7.53
N ASP A 118 3.86 24.26 8.71
CA ASP A 118 4.57 24.11 9.98
C ASP A 118 4.43 22.66 10.46
N PHE A 119 5.40 21.83 10.12
CA PHE A 119 5.44 20.42 10.52
C PHE A 119 5.71 20.23 12.03
N ASP A 120 6.12 21.26 12.76
CA ASP A 120 6.41 21.19 14.19
C ASP A 120 5.23 21.70 15.05
N ALA A 121 4.15 22.18 14.42
CA ALA A 121 2.95 22.67 15.11
C ALA A 121 2.30 21.64 16.04
N VAL A 122 2.38 20.35 15.69
CA VAL A 122 1.94 19.21 16.52
C VAL A 122 3.11 18.24 16.66
N SER A 123 3.48 17.88 17.89
CA SER A 123 4.59 16.96 18.14
C SER A 123 4.26 15.51 17.81
N GLY A 124 5.27 14.71 17.42
CA GLY A 124 5.10 13.28 17.15
C GLY A 124 4.74 12.96 15.71
N ALA A 125 4.28 11.71 15.48
CA ALA A 125 3.86 11.16 14.18
C ALA A 125 4.80 11.49 13.01
N THR A 126 6.11 11.27 13.19
CA THR A 126 7.13 11.58 12.17
C THR A 126 6.82 10.94 10.82
N HIS A 127 6.44 9.66 10.80
CA HIS A 127 6.10 8.95 9.56
C HIS A 127 4.85 9.50 8.86
N THR A 128 3.86 9.99 9.61
CA THR A 128 2.70 10.68 9.03
C THR A 128 3.11 11.96 8.31
N LYS A 129 4.02 12.75 8.90
CA LYS A 129 4.54 13.99 8.29
C LYS A 129 5.37 13.70 7.04
N GLU A 130 6.20 12.66 7.07
CA GLU A 130 6.99 12.20 5.92
C GLU A 130 6.06 11.71 4.80
N GLY A 131 5.09 10.85 5.12
CA GLY A 131 4.09 10.37 4.17
C GLY A 131 3.27 11.49 3.54
N PHE A 132 2.88 12.50 4.33
CA PHE A 132 2.20 13.69 3.84
C PHE A 132 3.03 14.45 2.80
N LYS A 133 4.31 14.74 3.09
CA LYS A 133 5.20 15.44 2.16
C LYS A 133 5.34 14.69 0.83
N GLU A 134 5.55 13.38 0.92
CA GLU A 134 5.72 12.52 -0.25
C GLU A 134 4.45 12.52 -1.12
N VAL A 135 3.29 12.34 -0.49
CA VAL A 135 1.99 12.33 -1.19
C VAL A 135 1.68 13.68 -1.86
N VAL A 136 1.92 14.80 -1.16
CA VAL A 136 1.72 16.14 -1.73
C VAL A 136 2.66 16.37 -2.91
N ASN A 137 3.95 16.04 -2.78
CA ASN A 137 4.91 16.18 -3.88
C ASN A 137 4.49 15.37 -5.11
N GLN A 138 4.08 14.11 -4.92
CA GLN A 138 3.59 13.28 -6.03
C GLN A 138 2.31 13.83 -6.66
N LEU A 139 1.38 14.37 -5.86
CA LEU A 139 0.16 15.01 -6.38
C LEU A 139 0.50 16.25 -7.23
N LEU A 140 1.40 17.11 -6.76
CA LEU A 140 1.86 18.30 -7.48
C LEU A 140 2.61 17.92 -8.76
N GLU A 141 3.46 16.88 -8.71
CA GLU A 141 4.15 16.35 -9.88
C GLU A 141 3.14 15.84 -10.92
N LYS A 142 2.17 15.01 -10.51
CA LYS A 142 1.09 14.51 -11.37
C LYS A 142 0.28 15.65 -12.00
N ALA A 143 -0.08 16.65 -11.20
CA ALA A 143 -0.81 17.81 -11.67
C ALA A 143 -0.01 18.66 -12.67
N SER A 144 1.30 18.83 -12.46
CA SER A 144 2.16 19.53 -13.41
C SER A 144 2.28 18.81 -14.76
N LYS A 145 2.15 17.48 -14.75
CA LYS A 145 2.18 16.62 -15.94
C LYS A 145 0.81 16.40 -16.57
N GLY A 146 -0.27 16.82 -15.91
CA GLY A 146 -1.65 16.51 -16.33
C GLY A 146 -1.99 15.02 -16.25
N GLU A 147 -1.35 14.27 -15.34
CA GLU A 147 -1.65 12.85 -15.08
C GLU A 147 -2.90 12.73 -14.21
N THR A 148 -4.06 13.05 -14.78
CA THR A 148 -5.35 13.00 -14.06
C THR A 148 -5.71 11.58 -13.64
N TYR A 149 -6.41 11.47 -12.53
CA TYR A 149 -6.90 10.22 -11.98
C TYR A 149 -8.22 9.79 -12.62
N GLU A 150 -8.34 8.50 -12.92
CA GLU A 150 -9.57 7.86 -13.40
C GLU A 150 -9.86 6.61 -12.54
N PRO A 151 -11.06 6.50 -11.95
CA PRO A 151 -11.47 5.33 -11.16
C PRO A 151 -11.45 4.04 -11.99
N VAL A 152 -10.92 2.96 -11.41
CA VAL A 152 -10.83 1.64 -12.07
C VAL A 152 -11.99 0.72 -11.70
N TYR A 153 -12.46 0.82 -10.45
CA TYR A 153 -13.53 -0.01 -9.91
C TYR A 153 -14.74 0.84 -9.49
N THR A 154 -15.88 0.19 -9.35
CA THR A 154 -17.04 0.74 -8.64
C THR A 154 -16.81 0.63 -7.14
N ASP A 155 -17.13 1.69 -6.41
CA ASP A 155 -17.01 1.71 -4.95
C ASP A 155 -17.98 0.73 -4.28
N GLY A 156 -17.51 0.06 -3.23
CA GLY A 156 -18.31 -0.91 -2.50
C GLY A 156 -17.48 -1.87 -1.65
N GLU A 157 -18.21 -2.72 -0.92
CA GLU A 157 -17.64 -3.89 -0.25
C GLU A 157 -18.02 -5.14 -1.04
N TYR A 158 -17.02 -5.94 -1.38
CA TYR A 158 -17.16 -7.12 -2.21
C TYR A 158 -16.66 -8.33 -1.44
N THR A 159 -17.46 -9.39 -1.37
CA THR A 159 -17.10 -10.60 -0.62
C THR A 159 -17.06 -11.82 -1.53
N ALA A 160 -16.20 -12.76 -1.16
CA ALA A 160 -16.16 -14.08 -1.76
C ALA A 160 -15.73 -15.11 -0.72
N GLU A 161 -16.26 -16.32 -0.87
CA GLU A 161 -15.88 -17.49 -0.08
C GLU A 161 -15.43 -18.63 -1.01
N ALA A 162 -14.55 -19.48 -0.50
CA ALA A 162 -14.17 -20.72 -1.14
C ALA A 162 -15.36 -21.69 -1.17
N ASP A 163 -15.44 -22.54 -2.20
CA ASP A 163 -16.57 -23.47 -2.33
C ASP A 163 -16.49 -24.63 -1.31
N GLU A 164 -15.28 -24.99 -0.87
CA GLU A 164 -15.03 -26.06 0.09
C GLU A 164 -13.96 -25.65 1.12
N ALA A 165 -14.09 -26.17 2.35
CA ALA A 165 -13.09 -25.97 3.39
C ALA A 165 -11.84 -26.83 3.15
N SER A 166 -10.67 -26.27 3.44
CA SER A 166 -9.39 -26.98 3.44
C SER A 166 -8.97 -27.28 4.87
N HIS A 167 -8.84 -28.58 5.21
CA HIS A 167 -8.41 -29.01 6.54
C HIS A 167 -9.25 -28.42 7.70
N GLY A 168 -10.56 -28.29 7.49
CA GLY A 168 -11.49 -27.73 8.48
C GLY A 168 -11.57 -26.20 8.49
N TRP A 169 -10.93 -25.51 7.56
CA TRP A 169 -10.95 -24.05 7.45
C TRP A 169 -11.55 -23.59 6.12
N LEU A 170 -12.59 -22.75 6.17
CA LEU A 170 -13.19 -22.12 5.01
C LEU A 170 -12.57 -20.74 4.77
N ALA A 171 -11.98 -20.52 3.61
CA ALA A 171 -11.42 -19.22 3.26
C ALA A 171 -12.52 -18.25 2.81
N GLU A 172 -12.46 -17.02 3.30
CA GLU A 172 -13.33 -15.90 2.93
C GLU A 172 -12.50 -14.63 2.77
N VAL A 173 -12.98 -13.72 1.93
CA VAL A 173 -12.39 -12.39 1.75
C VAL A 173 -13.48 -11.32 1.69
N LYS A 174 -13.17 -10.15 2.24
CA LYS A 174 -13.87 -8.89 1.99
C LYS A 174 -12.89 -7.89 1.38
N VAL A 175 -13.17 -7.41 0.18
CA VAL A 175 -12.43 -6.37 -0.53
C VAL A 175 -13.22 -5.08 -0.46
N VAL A 176 -12.57 -4.00 -0.03
CA VAL A 176 -13.18 -2.67 0.09
C VAL A 176 -12.61 -1.77 -0.99
N VAL A 177 -13.49 -1.20 -1.81
CA VAL A 177 -13.16 -0.26 -2.87
C VAL A 177 -13.71 1.12 -2.54
N ARG A 178 -12.84 2.13 -2.61
CA ARG A 178 -13.18 3.55 -2.45
C ARG A 178 -12.43 4.37 -3.50
N ASP A 179 -13.10 5.36 -4.08
CA ASP A 179 -12.58 6.19 -5.18
C ASP A 179 -12.10 5.35 -6.38
N GLY A 180 -12.65 4.16 -6.59
CA GLY A 180 -12.21 3.19 -7.60
C GLY A 180 -10.84 2.54 -7.34
N GLN A 181 -10.32 2.65 -6.10
CA GLN A 181 -9.15 1.94 -5.61
C GLN A 181 -9.54 0.83 -4.64
N ILE A 182 -8.87 -0.31 -4.71
CA ILE A 182 -8.82 -1.27 -3.60
C ILE A 182 -8.10 -0.59 -2.45
N VAL A 183 -8.80 -0.40 -1.34
CA VAL A 183 -8.30 0.25 -0.13
C VAL A 183 -8.21 -0.67 1.08
N GLY A 184 -8.94 -1.79 1.08
CA GLY A 184 -8.93 -2.75 2.16
C GLY A 184 -9.15 -4.18 1.69
N ILE A 185 -8.50 -5.14 2.34
CA ILE A 185 -8.73 -6.57 2.12
C ILE A 185 -8.70 -7.29 3.47
N ASP A 186 -9.83 -7.80 3.95
CA ASP A 186 -9.90 -8.71 5.11
C ASP A 186 -10.01 -10.14 4.59
N TYR A 187 -8.89 -10.88 4.60
CA TYR A 187 -8.85 -12.31 4.30
C TYR A 187 -8.81 -13.11 5.59
N ALA A 188 -9.69 -14.09 5.71
CA ALA A 188 -9.72 -14.99 6.85
C ALA A 188 -9.92 -16.44 6.41
N GLU A 189 -9.39 -17.36 7.21
CA GLU A 189 -9.73 -18.78 7.13
C GLU A 189 -10.48 -19.12 8.41
N VAL A 190 -11.73 -19.58 8.30
CA VAL A 190 -12.66 -19.73 9.42
C VAL A 190 -12.93 -21.21 9.70
N ALA A 191 -12.84 -21.61 10.96
CA ALA A 191 -13.08 -23.00 11.35
C ALA A 191 -14.55 -23.39 11.06
N VAL A 192 -14.78 -24.50 10.35
CA VAL A 192 -16.14 -24.95 10.01
C VAL A 192 -16.78 -25.83 11.08
N GLU A 193 -15.99 -26.36 12.01
CA GLU A 193 -16.43 -27.21 13.11
C GLU A 193 -15.53 -27.03 14.34
N ASP A 194 -16.01 -27.51 15.49
CA ASP A 194 -15.17 -27.61 16.69
C ASP A 194 -14.03 -28.61 16.44
N THR A 195 -12.79 -28.19 16.64
CA THR A 195 -11.61 -29.04 16.46
C THR A 195 -10.52 -28.72 17.47
N GLU A 196 -9.64 -29.68 17.72
CA GLU A 196 -8.35 -29.41 18.34
C GLU A 196 -7.38 -28.93 17.25
N SER A 197 -6.62 -27.88 17.55
CA SER A 197 -5.51 -27.38 16.74
C SER A 197 -4.27 -27.27 17.63
N SER A 198 -3.22 -26.63 17.13
CA SER A 198 -2.07 -26.24 17.94
C SER A 198 -1.69 -24.80 17.62
N LYS A 199 -1.14 -24.11 18.61
CA LYS A 199 -0.59 -22.75 18.47
C LYS A 199 0.88 -22.71 18.88
N VAL A 200 1.61 -21.72 18.37
CA VAL A 200 3.00 -21.49 18.77
C VAL A 200 3.05 -20.94 20.19
N VAL A 201 4.02 -21.41 20.98
CA VAL A 201 4.36 -20.83 22.28
C VAL A 201 5.32 -19.66 22.06
N PHE A 202 4.94 -18.47 22.52
CA PHE A 202 5.76 -17.27 22.48
C PHE A 202 6.39 -16.97 23.85
N ASP A 203 7.55 -16.33 23.86
CA ASP A 203 8.16 -15.77 25.07
C ASP A 203 7.58 -14.38 25.41
N ASP A 204 8.07 -13.78 26.50
CA ASP A 204 7.62 -12.46 26.97
C ASP A 204 7.94 -11.33 25.96
N ASP A 205 8.80 -11.57 24.97
CA ASP A 205 9.17 -10.65 23.90
C ASP A 205 8.39 -10.93 22.58
N ASN A 206 7.36 -11.78 22.62
CA ASN A 206 6.58 -12.25 21.46
C ASN A 206 7.41 -13.00 20.40
N LYS A 207 8.49 -13.66 20.80
CA LYS A 207 9.29 -14.49 19.89
C LYS A 207 8.91 -15.98 20.05
N PRO A 208 8.85 -16.75 18.96
CA PRO A 208 8.61 -18.19 19.04
C PRO A 208 9.64 -18.89 19.92
N VAL A 209 9.18 -19.66 20.89
CA VAL A 209 10.05 -20.52 21.70
C VAL A 209 10.47 -21.72 20.86
N MET A 210 11.77 -21.84 20.58
CA MET A 210 12.27 -22.91 19.72
C MET A 210 12.44 -24.25 20.45
N GLY A 211 12.13 -25.33 19.73
CA GLY A 211 12.37 -26.72 20.10
C GLY A 211 13.82 -27.16 19.85
N THR A 212 14.12 -28.42 20.14
CA THR A 212 15.45 -29.02 19.91
C THR A 212 15.72 -29.38 18.44
N ASP A 213 14.68 -29.30 17.61
CA ASP A 213 14.63 -29.60 16.18
C ASP A 213 14.59 -28.31 15.32
N ASP A 214 14.90 -27.16 15.93
CA ASP A 214 14.83 -25.83 15.30
C ASP A 214 13.44 -25.49 14.75
N GLN A 215 12.37 -26.13 15.26
CA GLN A 215 10.98 -25.76 14.98
C GLN A 215 10.36 -25.04 16.19
N PRO A 216 9.39 -24.13 16.00
CA PRO A 216 8.65 -23.54 17.09
C PRO A 216 7.97 -24.61 17.96
N LYS A 217 8.03 -24.47 19.28
CA LYS A 217 7.24 -25.28 20.19
C LYS A 217 5.78 -24.91 20.04
N THR A 218 4.92 -25.93 20.09
CA THR A 218 3.49 -25.77 19.99
C THR A 218 2.77 -26.37 21.20
N GLU A 219 1.58 -25.84 21.50
CA GLU A 219 0.66 -26.39 22.48
C GLU A 219 -0.73 -26.58 21.87
N PRO A 220 -1.49 -27.61 22.31
CA PRO A 220 -2.84 -27.84 21.81
C PRO A 220 -3.79 -26.73 22.24
N VAL A 221 -4.75 -26.42 21.39
CA VAL A 221 -5.77 -25.40 21.62
C VAL A 221 -7.10 -25.84 21.01
N GLU A 222 -8.18 -25.62 21.76
CA GLU A 222 -9.54 -25.85 21.28
C GLU A 222 -9.95 -24.71 20.36
N VAL A 223 -10.45 -25.05 19.18
CA VAL A 223 -10.99 -24.13 18.18
C VAL A 223 -12.48 -24.40 18.03
N LYS A 224 -13.28 -23.34 18.01
CA LYS A 224 -14.73 -23.42 17.82
C LYS A 224 -15.11 -23.10 16.40
N ALA A 225 -16.20 -23.72 15.94
CA ALA A 225 -16.80 -23.37 14.66
C ALA A 225 -17.08 -21.84 14.62
N GLY A 226 -16.62 -21.18 13.56
CA GLY A 226 -16.69 -19.72 13.41
C GLY A 226 -15.46 -18.95 13.89
N ASP A 227 -14.49 -19.60 14.54
CA ASP A 227 -13.24 -18.93 14.91
C ASP A 227 -12.40 -18.61 13.67
N LYS A 228 -11.92 -17.37 13.56
CA LYS A 228 -10.93 -16.99 12.55
C LYS A 228 -9.56 -17.57 12.91
N LYS A 229 -8.86 -18.12 11.92
CA LYS A 229 -7.48 -18.59 12.04
C LYS A 229 -6.57 -17.43 12.46
N SER A 230 -5.75 -17.65 13.48
CA SER A 230 -4.84 -16.66 14.07
C SER A 230 -3.67 -17.33 14.77
N VAL A 231 -2.68 -16.54 15.20
CA VAL A 231 -1.55 -17.04 16.00
C VAL A 231 -1.97 -17.68 17.32
N GLU A 232 -3.20 -17.39 17.79
CA GLU A 232 -3.75 -17.97 19.01
C GLU A 232 -4.36 -19.36 18.81
N ASN A 233 -4.58 -19.80 17.58
CA ASN A 233 -5.23 -21.08 17.31
C ASN A 233 -4.58 -21.90 16.17
N TYR A 234 -3.47 -21.43 15.60
CA TYR A 234 -2.80 -22.08 14.49
C TYR A 234 -1.28 -21.92 14.54
N ALA A 235 -0.57 -23.03 14.33
CA ALA A 235 0.87 -23.12 14.60
C ALA A 235 1.76 -22.72 13.41
N TYR A 236 1.23 -22.69 12.19
CA TYR A 236 2.04 -22.42 11.01
C TYR A 236 2.10 -20.91 10.73
N LEU A 237 3.09 -20.23 11.32
CA LEU A 237 3.19 -18.77 11.30
C LEU A 237 3.33 -18.16 9.90
N ASP A 238 4.03 -18.85 9.00
CA ASP A 238 4.22 -18.39 7.61
C ASP A 238 2.88 -18.08 6.92
N SER A 239 1.77 -18.74 7.29
CA SER A 239 0.47 -18.43 6.67
C SER A 239 0.06 -16.98 6.90
N PHE A 240 0.37 -16.40 8.06
CA PHE A 240 -0.01 -15.02 8.38
C PHE A 240 0.86 -14.01 7.64
N ASP A 241 2.16 -14.29 7.51
CA ASP A 241 3.08 -13.44 6.76
C ASP A 241 2.77 -13.48 5.26
N VAL A 242 2.40 -14.67 4.74
CA VAL A 242 1.96 -14.85 3.36
C VAL A 242 0.68 -14.07 3.08
N VAL A 243 -0.31 -14.10 3.99
CA VAL A 243 -1.54 -13.31 3.86
C VAL A 243 -1.21 -11.81 3.84
N LYS A 244 -0.41 -11.31 4.78
CA LYS A 244 0.00 -9.89 4.80
C LYS A 244 0.75 -9.46 3.54
N GLY A 245 1.69 -10.29 3.08
CA GLY A 245 2.47 -10.03 1.87
C GLY A 245 1.59 -9.95 0.62
N ALA A 246 0.66 -10.91 0.47
CA ALA A 246 -0.27 -10.92 -0.66
C ALA A 246 -1.25 -9.74 -0.59
N GLN A 247 -1.80 -9.45 0.60
CA GLN A 247 -2.66 -8.30 0.88
C GLN A 247 -2.00 -6.99 0.40
N LYS A 248 -0.76 -6.75 0.83
CA LYS A 248 0.02 -5.58 0.45
C LYS A 248 0.17 -5.47 -1.06
N GLN A 249 0.62 -6.53 -1.72
CA GLN A 249 0.84 -6.47 -3.17
C GLN A 249 -0.46 -6.22 -3.94
N ILE A 250 -1.58 -6.82 -3.53
CA ILE A 250 -2.87 -6.63 -4.20
C ILE A 250 -3.36 -5.18 -4.02
N ILE A 251 -3.23 -4.61 -2.83
CA ILE A 251 -3.61 -3.21 -2.57
C ILE A 251 -2.68 -2.27 -3.36
N ASP A 252 -1.37 -2.47 -3.28
CA ASP A 252 -0.36 -1.64 -3.96
C ASP A 252 -0.56 -1.64 -5.49
N ASN A 253 -0.86 -2.80 -6.08
CA ASN A 253 -1.09 -2.95 -7.51
C ASN A 253 -2.51 -2.56 -7.95
N ASN A 254 -3.40 -2.26 -6.99
CA ASN A 254 -4.82 -2.03 -7.24
C ASN A 254 -5.50 -3.19 -8.01
N GLY A 255 -5.14 -4.43 -7.68
CA GLY A 255 -5.65 -5.62 -8.35
C GLY A 255 -4.73 -6.82 -8.21
N THR A 256 -5.05 -7.91 -8.90
CA THR A 256 -4.30 -9.18 -8.83
C THR A 256 -3.31 -9.37 -9.98
N GLU A 257 -3.16 -8.37 -10.84
CA GLU A 257 -2.21 -8.40 -11.95
C GLU A 257 -0.81 -7.99 -11.48
N ASN A 258 0.22 -8.56 -12.11
CA ASN A 258 1.64 -8.23 -11.88
C ASN A 258 2.12 -8.38 -10.42
N LEU A 259 1.56 -9.34 -9.68
CA LEU A 259 1.99 -9.67 -8.32
C LEU A 259 3.34 -10.42 -8.34
N ASP A 260 4.28 -10.02 -7.49
CA ASP A 260 5.52 -10.75 -7.22
C ASP A 260 5.27 -11.84 -6.17
N LEU A 261 4.49 -12.85 -6.56
CA LEU A 261 4.14 -13.96 -5.67
C LEU A 261 5.33 -14.87 -5.37
N ASP A 262 6.34 -14.90 -6.24
CA ASP A 262 7.56 -15.69 -6.04
C ASP A 262 8.40 -15.12 -4.88
N GLY A 263 8.32 -13.81 -4.62
CA GLY A 263 8.88 -13.17 -3.44
C GLY A 263 8.20 -13.54 -2.11
N ILE A 264 6.99 -14.13 -2.13
CA ILE A 264 6.23 -14.54 -0.94
C ILE A 264 6.38 -16.06 -0.75
N THR A 265 7.30 -16.49 0.10
CA THR A 265 7.58 -17.91 0.33
C THR A 265 6.69 -18.51 1.42
N GLY A 266 6.37 -19.82 1.31
CA GLY A 266 5.51 -20.51 2.28
C GLY A 266 4.03 -20.45 1.92
N ALA A 267 3.20 -21.23 2.64
CA ALA A 267 1.73 -21.27 2.54
C ALA A 267 1.13 -21.06 1.12
N THR A 268 1.67 -21.75 0.11
CA THR A 268 1.30 -21.52 -1.30
C THR A 268 -0.21 -21.65 -1.57
N ASN A 269 -0.89 -22.57 -0.87
CA ASN A 269 -2.33 -22.74 -1.00
C ASN A 269 -3.08 -21.49 -0.50
N THR A 270 -2.80 -21.01 0.72
CA THR A 270 -3.39 -19.78 1.28
C THR A 270 -3.20 -18.58 0.35
N ARG A 271 -1.98 -18.39 -0.17
CA ARG A 271 -1.68 -17.31 -1.13
C ARG A 271 -2.54 -17.41 -2.40
N THR A 272 -2.62 -18.61 -2.98
CA THR A 272 -3.37 -18.85 -4.22
C THR A 272 -4.86 -18.63 -3.99
N THR A 273 -5.41 -19.20 -2.92
CA THR A 273 -6.81 -19.03 -2.52
C THR A 273 -7.15 -17.56 -2.29
N MET A 274 -6.30 -16.80 -1.62
CA MET A 274 -6.53 -15.37 -1.40
C MET A 274 -6.64 -14.60 -2.73
N VAL A 275 -5.72 -14.84 -3.67
CA VAL A 275 -5.76 -14.18 -5.00
C VAL A 275 -7.03 -14.56 -5.76
N GLU A 276 -7.38 -15.85 -5.81
CA GLU A 276 -8.59 -16.34 -6.47
C GLU A 276 -9.88 -15.75 -5.88
N LEU A 277 -9.95 -15.64 -4.55
CA LEU A 277 -11.11 -15.05 -3.87
C LEU A 277 -11.20 -13.54 -4.09
N VAL A 278 -10.07 -12.82 -4.13
CA VAL A 278 -10.06 -11.39 -4.48
C VAL A 278 -10.55 -11.19 -5.92
N GLU A 279 -10.09 -12.01 -6.86
CA GLU A 279 -10.56 -11.96 -8.25
C GLU A 279 -12.07 -12.19 -8.34
N LYS A 280 -12.57 -13.23 -7.66
CA LYS A 280 -13.99 -13.56 -7.56
C LYS A 280 -14.80 -12.42 -6.95
N ALA A 281 -14.31 -11.80 -5.87
CA ALA A 281 -14.98 -10.66 -5.23
C ALA A 281 -15.05 -9.45 -6.18
N LEU A 282 -13.96 -9.16 -6.90
CA LEU A 282 -13.86 -8.01 -7.82
C LEU A 282 -14.66 -8.17 -9.12
N GLU A 283 -15.21 -9.34 -9.44
CA GLU A 283 -16.14 -9.51 -10.56
C GLU A 283 -17.36 -8.57 -10.44
N GLY A 284 -17.79 -8.28 -9.20
CA GLY A 284 -18.89 -7.35 -8.92
C GLY A 284 -18.48 -5.87 -8.94
N ALA A 285 -17.18 -5.57 -9.03
CA ALA A 285 -16.63 -4.21 -8.94
C ALA A 285 -16.32 -3.59 -10.32
N LYS A 286 -16.45 -4.35 -11.41
CA LYS A 286 -16.15 -3.93 -12.79
C LYS A 286 -17.38 -3.42 -13.55
#